data_AF-A0A7J7VUW9-F1
#
_entry.id   AF-A0A7J7VUW9-F1
#
_cell.length_a   1.000
_cell.length_b   1.000
_cell.length_c   1.000
_cell.angle_alpha   90.00
_cell.angle_beta   90.00
_cell.angle_gamma   90.00
#
_symmetry.space_group_name_H-M   'P 1'
#
loop_
_entity.id
_entity.type
_entity.pdbx_description
1 polymer ?
#
loop_
_entity_poly.entity_id
_entity_poly.type
_entity_poly.pdbx_seq_one_letter_code
_entity_poly.pdbx_strand_id
1 'polypeptide(L)'
;MERPVRVRTWVEENRASFLPPVCNKLLHKEQLKVMFIGGPNIRKDYHIEEGEEVFYQLQGDMVLQVLERGKHRAVVIRQGEIFLLPAGIPHSPQRFANTVGLVIERRRLKTELDGLRYYIGNTTDVLFEKWFYCEDLGTQLAPIIQEFFSSEQHRTGKPIPDQLLMDTPFPLSTRSVMEPMSLEAWLAGHRKELQGGASLSLFGDTYETQVIVHGQGRSKDWRQDVDMWLWQLEGSSVVTMGGQPLSLSPDDSLLVPARTEYSWERGQGSVALAVMQDPARKKPLG
;
A
#
# COMPACT_ATOMS: atom_id res chain seq x y z
N MET A 1 -13.44 10.22 -17.25
CA MET A 1 -13.05 8.83 -17.54
C MET A 1 -11.57 8.76 -17.31
N GLU A 2 -11.11 7.89 -16.41
CA GLU A 2 -9.68 7.72 -16.18
C GLU A 2 -9.01 7.14 -17.42
N ARG A 3 -7.82 7.63 -17.72
CA ARG A 3 -7.03 7.19 -18.88
C ARG A 3 -5.96 6.23 -18.40
N PRO A 4 -5.54 5.26 -19.22
CA PRO A 4 -4.37 4.46 -18.92
C PRO A 4 -3.13 5.33 -18.66
N VAL A 5 -2.36 4.98 -17.64
CA VAL A 5 -1.12 5.65 -17.27
C VAL A 5 0.02 4.64 -17.31
N ARG A 6 1.04 4.90 -18.13
CA ARG A 6 2.26 4.09 -18.15
C ARG A 6 3.08 4.37 -16.90
N VAL A 7 3.20 3.37 -16.03
CA VAL A 7 3.73 3.56 -14.67
C VAL A 7 5.15 4.11 -14.67
N ARG A 8 6.08 3.51 -15.41
CA ARG A 8 7.48 3.94 -15.44
C ARG A 8 7.66 5.31 -16.07
N THR A 9 6.89 5.62 -17.12
CA THR A 9 6.89 6.95 -17.73
C THR A 9 6.39 8.00 -16.76
N TRP A 10 5.27 7.75 -16.08
CA TRP A 10 4.73 8.66 -15.07
C TRP A 10 5.71 8.86 -13.90
N VAL A 11 6.38 7.80 -13.44
CA VAL A 11 7.43 7.90 -12.42
C VAL A 11 8.58 8.79 -12.90
N GLU A 12 9.08 8.60 -14.12
CA GLU A 12 10.17 9.43 -14.64
C GLU A 12 9.75 10.91 -14.79
N GLU A 13 8.56 11.17 -15.32
CA GLU A 13 7.99 12.52 -15.44
C GLU A 13 7.81 13.22 -14.08
N ASN A 14 7.63 12.44 -13.00
CA ASN A 14 7.43 12.95 -11.65
C ASN A 14 8.64 12.74 -10.73
N ARG A 15 9.82 12.45 -11.29
CA ARG A 15 11.04 12.10 -10.53
C ARG A 15 11.39 13.08 -9.42
N ALA A 16 11.15 14.38 -9.63
CA ALA A 16 11.40 15.42 -8.64
C ALA A 16 10.55 15.27 -7.36
N SER A 17 9.35 14.69 -7.44
CA SER A 17 8.49 14.45 -6.28
C SER A 17 9.00 13.34 -5.36
N PHE A 18 9.91 12.49 -5.85
CA PHE A 18 10.46 11.35 -5.09
C PHE A 18 11.75 11.70 -4.34
N LEU A 19 12.10 12.99 -4.28
CA LEU A 19 13.22 13.52 -3.52
C LEU A 19 12.71 14.39 -2.36
N PRO A 20 13.51 14.57 -1.28
CA PRO A 20 13.19 15.52 -0.22
C PRO A 20 12.96 16.94 -0.75
N PRO A 21 12.06 17.73 -0.13
CA PRO A 21 11.26 17.41 1.07
C PRO A 21 9.94 16.69 0.79
N VAL A 22 9.57 16.45 -0.47
CA VAL A 22 8.25 15.91 -0.85
C VAL A 22 8.21 14.40 -0.68
N CYS A 23 9.21 13.69 -1.22
CA CYS A 23 9.41 12.24 -1.17
C CYS A 23 8.27 11.34 -1.70
N ASN A 24 7.06 11.84 -1.99
CA ASN A 24 5.94 11.03 -2.44
C ASN A 24 5.04 11.75 -3.45
N LYS A 25 4.30 10.98 -4.23
CA LYS A 25 3.25 11.49 -5.11
C LYS A 25 2.14 10.46 -5.31
N LEU A 26 0.90 10.90 -5.17
CA LEU A 26 -0.28 10.12 -5.52
C LEU A 26 -0.46 10.07 -7.04
N LEU A 27 -0.58 8.87 -7.59
CA LEU A 27 -1.08 8.62 -8.94
C LEU A 27 -2.62 8.67 -8.95
N HIS A 28 -3.26 8.02 -7.98
CA HIS A 28 -4.71 8.07 -7.76
C HIS A 28 -5.03 8.38 -6.30
N LYS A 29 -6.06 9.21 -6.06
CA LYS A 29 -6.49 9.63 -4.71
C LYS A 29 -7.98 9.39 -4.48
N GLU A 30 -8.51 8.24 -4.87
CA GLU A 30 -9.94 7.94 -4.84
C GLU A 30 -10.35 7.11 -3.62
N GLN A 31 -11.07 5.99 -3.80
CA GLN A 31 -11.25 5.00 -2.74
C GLN A 31 -9.94 4.23 -2.55
N LEU A 32 -9.26 3.84 -3.63
CA LEU A 32 -7.85 3.45 -3.56
C LEU A 32 -6.93 4.68 -3.61
N LYS A 33 -5.91 4.68 -2.76
CA LYS A 33 -4.78 5.60 -2.78
C LYS A 33 -3.61 4.85 -3.39
N VAL A 34 -3.28 5.17 -4.64
CA VAL A 34 -2.14 4.58 -5.35
C VAL A 34 -1.05 5.63 -5.38
N MET A 35 0.06 5.38 -4.69
CA MET A 35 1.13 6.37 -4.54
C MET A 35 2.51 5.77 -4.79
N PHE A 36 3.41 6.63 -5.26
CA PHE A 36 4.82 6.30 -5.40
C PHE A 36 5.64 7.17 -4.44
N ILE A 37 6.62 6.56 -3.79
CA ILE A 37 7.39 7.17 -2.72
C ILE A 37 8.88 6.87 -2.95
N GLY A 38 9.70 7.91 -2.93
CA GLY A 38 11.16 7.81 -2.96
C GLY A 38 11.83 8.16 -1.65
N GLY A 39 13.08 8.61 -1.74
CA GLY A 39 13.93 8.91 -0.59
C GLY A 39 15.19 9.71 -0.95
N PRO A 40 16.05 9.99 0.03
CA PRO A 40 16.07 9.38 1.36
C PRO A 40 14.99 9.94 2.29
N ASN A 41 14.33 9.07 3.04
CA ASN A 41 13.40 9.43 4.10
C ASN A 41 13.49 8.37 5.22
N ILE A 42 14.17 8.71 6.31
CA ILE A 42 14.37 7.86 7.48
C ILE A 42 13.64 8.53 8.64
N ARG A 43 12.78 7.77 9.32
CA ARG A 43 11.86 8.31 10.33
C ARG A 43 11.72 7.35 11.51
N LYS A 44 11.31 7.88 12.66
CA LYS A 44 11.18 7.12 13.92
C LYS A 44 9.74 6.88 14.34
N ASP A 45 8.81 7.61 13.74
CA ASP A 45 7.40 7.42 13.98
C ASP A 45 6.89 6.15 13.30
N TYR A 46 6.01 5.47 14.01
CA TYR A 46 5.26 4.33 13.55
C TYR A 46 3.84 4.78 13.27
N HIS A 47 3.40 4.56 12.04
CA HIS A 47 2.02 4.71 11.65
C HIS A 47 1.27 3.40 11.95
N ILE A 48 0.01 3.55 12.34
CA ILE A 48 -0.92 2.47 12.67
C ILE A 48 -2.22 2.84 11.99
N GLU A 49 -2.78 1.93 11.21
CA GLU A 49 -4.10 2.10 10.62
C GLU A 49 -4.88 0.79 10.68
N GLU A 50 -6.20 0.89 10.47
CA GLU A 50 -7.08 -0.26 10.43
C GLU A 50 -7.27 -0.85 9.02
N GLY A 51 -6.74 -0.19 7.99
CA GLY A 51 -6.58 -0.73 6.64
C GLY A 51 -5.29 -1.53 6.49
N GLU A 52 -5.08 -2.10 5.30
CA GLU A 52 -3.86 -2.80 4.93
C GLU A 52 -3.05 -1.97 3.92
N GLU A 53 -1.75 -2.22 3.83
CA GLU A 53 -0.85 -1.53 2.89
C GLU A 53 -0.09 -2.52 2.00
N VAL A 54 -0.21 -2.36 0.69
CA VAL A 54 0.62 -3.07 -0.29
C VAL A 54 1.87 -2.27 -0.55
N PHE A 55 3.03 -2.92 -0.51
CA PHE A 55 4.32 -2.36 -0.89
C PHE A 55 4.90 -3.11 -2.08
N TYR A 56 5.42 -2.38 -3.07
CA TYR A 56 6.22 -2.95 -4.15
C TYR A 56 7.40 -2.04 -4.48
N GLN A 57 8.62 -2.55 -4.46
CA GLN A 57 9.80 -1.74 -4.77
C GLN A 57 10.10 -1.76 -6.27
N LEU A 58 9.78 -0.65 -6.95
CA LEU A 58 10.06 -0.47 -8.37
C LEU A 58 11.54 -0.23 -8.65
N GLN A 59 12.22 0.54 -7.78
CA GLN A 59 13.64 0.89 -7.87
C GLN A 59 14.28 0.91 -6.48
N GLY A 60 15.39 0.19 -6.32
CA GLY A 60 16.15 0.06 -5.07
C GLY A 60 15.38 -0.61 -3.94
N ASP A 61 16.01 -0.68 -2.77
CA ASP A 61 15.48 -1.39 -1.61
C ASP A 61 14.87 -0.41 -0.59
N MET A 62 14.02 -0.92 0.30
CA MET A 62 13.57 -0.20 1.49
C MET A 62 13.58 -1.12 2.72
N VAL A 63 13.49 -0.53 3.90
CA VAL A 63 13.26 -1.28 5.15
C VAL A 63 11.97 -0.79 5.78
N LEU A 64 11.04 -1.69 6.05
CA LEU A 64 9.85 -1.41 6.85
C LEU A 64 10.11 -1.91 8.28
N GLN A 65 10.32 -0.98 9.21
CA GLN A 65 10.37 -1.36 10.62
C GLN A 65 8.95 -1.64 11.09
N VAL A 66 8.69 -2.77 11.71
CA VAL A 66 7.37 -3.13 12.23
C VAL A 66 7.45 -3.52 13.70
N LEU A 67 6.35 -3.32 14.42
CA LEU A 67 6.16 -3.91 15.74
C LEU A 67 5.31 -5.18 15.61
N GLU A 68 5.97 -6.31 15.33
CA GLU A 68 5.31 -7.61 15.19
C GLU A 68 5.21 -8.30 16.55
N ARG A 69 3.99 -8.58 17.02
CA ARG A 69 3.75 -9.30 18.29
C ARG A 69 4.53 -8.70 19.47
N GLY A 70 4.57 -7.37 19.55
CA GLY A 70 5.29 -6.63 20.59
C GLY A 70 6.81 -6.70 20.46
N LYS A 71 7.37 -6.95 19.26
CA LYS A 71 8.81 -6.93 19.01
C LYS A 71 9.13 -6.14 17.76
N HIS A 72 10.18 -5.33 17.82
CA HIS A 72 10.70 -4.66 16.63
C HIS A 72 11.29 -5.69 15.66
N ARG A 73 10.89 -5.60 14.40
CA ARG A 73 11.45 -6.37 13.29
C ARG A 73 11.67 -5.46 12.09
N ALA A 74 12.83 -5.58 11.47
CA ALA A 74 13.12 -4.91 10.21
C ALA A 74 12.76 -5.84 9.05
N VAL A 75 11.76 -5.46 8.25
CA VAL A 75 11.40 -6.17 7.02
C VAL A 75 12.10 -5.49 5.86
N VAL A 76 13.07 -6.17 5.25
CA VAL A 76 13.77 -5.66 4.06
C VAL A 76 12.96 -6.02 2.82
N ILE A 77 12.47 -5.00 2.11
CA ILE A 77 11.75 -5.17 0.84
C ILE A 77 12.69 -4.72 -0.27
N ARG A 78 13.20 -5.67 -1.04
CA ARG A 78 14.18 -5.42 -2.11
C ARG A 78 13.50 -5.02 -3.41
N GLN A 79 14.27 -4.43 -4.32
CA GLN A 79 13.80 -4.13 -5.66
C GLN A 79 13.14 -5.37 -6.32
N GLY A 80 11.94 -5.18 -6.86
CA GLY A 80 11.13 -6.22 -7.49
C GLY A 80 10.34 -7.10 -6.52
N GLU A 81 10.52 -6.93 -5.20
CA GLU A 81 9.72 -7.62 -4.20
C GLU A 81 8.39 -6.89 -3.94
N ILE A 82 7.34 -7.69 -3.72
CA ILE A 82 6.02 -7.25 -3.27
C ILE A 82 5.76 -7.79 -1.86
N PHE A 83 5.07 -6.99 -1.05
CA PHE A 83 4.79 -7.28 0.36
C PHE A 83 3.42 -6.69 0.74
N LEU A 84 2.68 -7.38 1.61
CA LEU A 84 1.40 -6.91 2.15
C LEU A 84 1.48 -6.79 3.66
N LEU A 85 1.25 -5.59 4.18
CA LEU A 85 1.17 -5.32 5.61
C LEU A 85 -0.28 -5.54 6.11
N PRO A 86 -0.49 -6.43 7.10
CA PRO A 86 -1.80 -6.60 7.71
C PRO A 86 -2.22 -5.37 8.52
N ALA A 87 -3.53 -5.16 8.65
CA ALA A 87 -4.09 -4.08 9.45
C ALA A 87 -3.63 -4.12 10.92
N GLY A 88 -3.54 -2.94 11.53
CA GLY A 88 -3.22 -2.76 12.96
C GLY A 88 -1.78 -3.09 13.35
N ILE A 89 -0.86 -3.28 12.40
CA ILE A 89 0.57 -3.43 12.67
C ILE A 89 1.23 -2.05 12.68
N PRO A 90 1.83 -1.61 13.81
CA PRO A 90 2.65 -0.40 13.82
C PRO A 90 3.83 -0.57 12.88
N HIS A 91 4.03 0.39 11.97
CA HIS A 91 5.07 0.31 10.97
C HIS A 91 5.73 1.67 10.68
N SER A 92 7.03 1.67 10.37
CA SER A 92 7.85 2.86 10.14
C SER A 92 8.72 2.64 8.89
N PRO A 93 8.32 3.18 7.72
CA PRO A 93 9.03 2.97 6.47
C PRO A 93 10.33 3.78 6.42
N GLN A 94 11.41 3.11 6.04
CA GLN A 94 12.76 3.66 5.88
C GLN A 94 13.16 3.56 4.40
N ARG A 95 13.28 4.71 3.74
CA ARG A 95 13.59 4.79 2.30
C ARG A 95 14.95 5.41 2.08
N PHE A 96 15.71 4.87 1.15
CA PHE A 96 17.06 5.32 0.82
C PHE A 96 17.06 6.24 -0.41
N ALA A 97 18.17 6.93 -0.66
CA ALA A 97 18.32 7.76 -1.85
C ALA A 97 18.22 6.93 -3.14
N ASN A 98 17.70 7.55 -4.20
CA ASN A 98 17.54 6.92 -5.53
C ASN A 98 16.66 5.65 -5.51
N THR A 99 15.65 5.62 -4.64
CA THR A 99 14.66 4.53 -4.57
C THR A 99 13.29 5.04 -5.01
N VAL A 100 12.44 4.15 -5.53
CA VAL A 100 11.03 4.41 -5.81
C VAL A 100 10.24 3.15 -5.47
N GLY A 101 9.28 3.26 -4.54
CA GLY A 101 8.35 2.20 -4.18
C GLY A 101 6.90 2.62 -4.41
N LEU A 102 6.09 1.66 -4.86
CA LEU A 102 4.64 1.75 -4.89
C LEU A 102 4.09 1.41 -3.49
N VAL A 103 3.14 2.23 -3.02
CA VAL A 103 2.27 1.92 -1.89
C VAL A 103 0.82 2.01 -2.34
N ILE A 104 0.01 1.03 -1.97
CA ILE A 104 -1.44 1.05 -2.17
C ILE A 104 -2.13 0.85 -0.82
N GLU A 105 -2.97 1.80 -0.47
CA GLU A 105 -3.86 1.77 0.69
C GLU A 105 -5.25 2.25 0.26
N ARG A 106 -6.23 2.22 1.18
CA ARG A 106 -7.60 2.66 0.90
C ARG A 106 -8.05 3.81 1.78
N ARG A 107 -9.04 4.54 1.29
CA ARG A 107 -9.84 5.47 2.07
C ARG A 107 -10.35 4.78 3.34
N ARG A 108 -10.21 5.47 4.47
CA ARG A 108 -10.74 5.04 5.75
C ARG A 108 -12.26 5.06 5.76
N LEU A 109 -12.87 4.12 6.49
CA LEU A 109 -14.26 4.24 6.92
C LEU A 109 -14.37 5.40 7.92
N LYS A 110 -15.57 5.98 8.05
CA LYS A 110 -15.82 7.07 9.00
C LYS A 110 -15.62 6.68 10.47
N THR A 111 -15.57 5.38 10.75
CA THR A 111 -15.35 4.81 12.09
C THR A 111 -13.90 4.44 12.34
N GLU A 112 -13.04 4.49 11.32
CA GLU A 112 -11.65 4.07 11.44
C GLU A 112 -10.77 5.22 11.91
N LEU A 113 -9.80 4.89 12.76
CA LEU A 113 -8.78 5.81 13.24
C LEU A 113 -7.40 5.39 12.75
N ASP A 114 -6.55 6.38 12.52
CA ASP A 114 -5.13 6.22 12.35
C ASP A 114 -4.41 6.66 13.64
N GLY A 115 -3.27 6.06 13.90
CA GLY A 115 -2.38 6.37 15.00
C GLY A 115 -0.99 6.71 14.50
N LEU A 116 -0.36 7.73 15.07
CA LEU A 116 1.07 8.00 14.93
C LEU A 116 1.75 7.86 16.28
N ARG A 117 2.76 7.01 16.37
CA ARG A 117 3.47 6.72 17.62
C ARG A 117 4.97 6.90 17.51
N TYR A 118 5.58 7.40 18.56
CA TYR A 118 7.01 7.31 18.79
C TYR A 118 7.27 6.42 20.00
N TYR A 119 8.33 5.62 19.96
CA TYR A 119 8.75 4.73 21.04
C TYR A 119 10.03 5.25 21.73
N ILE A 120 10.28 4.79 22.96
CA ILE A 120 11.50 5.12 23.69
C ILE A 120 12.68 4.31 23.11
N GLY A 121 13.48 4.93 22.24
CA GLY A 121 14.62 4.27 21.64
C GLY A 121 14.21 3.02 20.84
N ASN A 122 14.70 1.85 21.26
CA ASN A 122 14.36 0.55 20.67
C ASN A 122 13.47 -0.30 21.61
N THR A 123 12.91 0.29 22.67
CA THR A 123 11.92 -0.39 23.51
C THR A 123 10.54 -0.31 22.86
N THR A 124 9.60 -1.07 23.40
CA THR A 124 8.19 -1.04 22.96
C THR A 124 7.33 -0.08 23.79
N ASP A 125 7.96 0.71 24.65
CA ASP A 125 7.26 1.69 25.49
C ASP A 125 6.96 2.95 24.65
N VAL A 126 5.71 3.39 24.69
CA VAL A 126 5.26 4.56 23.93
C VAL A 126 5.83 5.83 24.57
N LEU A 127 6.50 6.64 23.75
CA LEU A 127 7.01 7.96 24.13
C LEU A 127 5.95 9.05 23.89
N PHE A 128 5.30 9.00 22.73
CA PHE A 128 4.27 9.94 22.29
C PHE A 128 3.32 9.22 21.35
N GLU A 129 2.04 9.55 21.41
CA GLU A 129 1.06 9.07 20.45
C GLU A 129 -0.01 10.11 20.12
N LYS A 130 -0.55 10.02 18.90
CA LYS A 130 -1.70 10.80 18.46
C LYS A 130 -2.60 9.91 17.62
N TRP A 131 -3.91 9.98 17.88
CA TRP A 131 -4.93 9.27 17.13
C TRP A 131 -5.86 10.25 16.42
N PHE A 132 -6.22 9.98 15.17
CA PHE A 132 -6.96 10.90 14.34
C PHE A 132 -7.75 10.19 13.24
N TYR A 133 -8.84 10.81 12.77
CA TYR A 133 -9.53 10.37 11.56
C TYR A 133 -8.72 10.81 10.33
N CYS A 134 -8.29 9.84 9.52
CA CYS A 134 -7.46 10.10 8.35
C CYS A 134 -8.30 10.33 7.09
N GLU A 135 -8.28 11.55 6.58
CA GLU A 135 -8.85 11.96 5.29
C GLU A 135 -7.75 12.15 4.23
N ASP A 136 -6.61 12.73 4.65
CA ASP A 136 -5.40 12.95 3.84
C ASP A 136 -4.16 12.79 4.73
N LEU A 137 -3.61 11.59 4.71
CA LEU A 137 -2.47 11.20 5.54
C LEU A 137 -1.28 12.16 5.40
N GLY A 138 -0.91 12.54 4.17
CA GLY A 138 0.25 13.40 3.92
C GLY A 138 0.13 14.78 4.57
N THR A 139 -1.05 15.40 4.47
CA THR A 139 -1.30 16.73 5.05
C THR A 139 -1.52 16.69 6.57
N GLN A 140 -2.09 15.60 7.10
CA GLN A 140 -2.39 15.46 8.52
C GLN A 140 -1.21 14.97 9.35
N LEU A 141 -0.27 14.21 8.77
CA LEU A 141 0.92 13.76 9.49
C LEU A 141 1.90 14.90 9.80
N ALA A 142 2.12 15.83 8.87
CA ALA A 142 3.07 16.93 9.04
C ALA A 142 2.87 17.74 10.36
N PRO A 143 1.66 18.22 10.70
CA PRO A 143 1.45 18.93 11.96
C PRO A 143 1.61 18.04 13.20
N ILE A 144 1.25 16.75 13.14
CA ILE A 144 1.44 15.82 14.27
C ILE A 144 2.93 15.56 14.52
N ILE A 145 3.71 15.39 13.46
CA ILE A 145 5.17 15.24 13.53
C ILE A 145 5.79 16.51 14.12
N GLN A 146 5.34 17.69 13.69
CA GLN A 146 5.80 18.96 14.26
C GLN A 146 5.41 19.10 15.74
N GLU A 147 4.22 18.65 16.13
CA GLU A 147 3.77 18.59 17.53
C GLU A 147 4.72 17.73 18.37
N PHE A 148 5.07 16.53 17.89
CA PHE A 148 6.04 15.68 18.57
C PHE A 148 7.40 16.37 18.71
N PHE A 149 7.97 16.93 17.65
CA PHE A 149 9.30 17.56 17.74
C PHE A 149 9.34 18.79 18.65
N SER A 150 8.20 19.46 18.84
CA SER A 150 8.02 20.57 19.79
C SER A 150 7.63 20.12 21.21
N SER A 151 7.43 18.81 21.45
CA SER A 151 6.92 18.28 22.71
C SER A 151 7.99 18.14 23.80
N GLU A 152 7.53 18.11 25.04
CA GLU A 152 8.38 17.80 26.21
C GLU A 152 8.91 16.36 26.16
N GLN A 153 8.14 15.42 25.60
CA GLN A 153 8.55 14.03 25.40
C GLN A 153 9.73 13.92 24.44
N HIS A 154 9.72 14.67 23.33
CA HIS A 154 10.88 14.75 22.44
C HIS A 154 12.08 15.41 23.12
N ARG A 155 11.85 16.50 23.89
CA ARG A 155 12.91 17.22 24.61
C ARG A 155 13.60 16.37 25.68
N THR A 156 12.83 15.54 26.40
CA THR A 156 13.34 14.78 27.56
C THR A 156 13.62 13.31 27.25
N GLY A 157 13.07 12.78 26.17
CA GLY A 157 13.06 11.35 25.87
C GLY A 157 12.24 10.51 26.85
N LYS A 158 11.35 11.14 27.64
CA LYS A 158 10.54 10.48 28.65
C LYS A 158 9.04 10.62 28.34
N PRO A 159 8.23 9.57 28.56
CA PRO A 159 6.79 9.65 28.39
C PRO A 159 6.17 10.52 29.48
N ILE A 160 5.01 11.09 29.17
CA ILE A 160 4.13 11.72 30.16
C ILE A 160 2.92 10.79 30.34
N PRO A 161 2.83 10.02 31.45
CA PRO A 161 1.83 8.97 31.60
C PRO A 161 0.38 9.44 31.38
N ASP A 162 0.04 10.63 31.87
CA ASP A 162 -1.31 11.21 31.73
C ASP A 162 -1.70 11.58 30.29
N GLN A 163 -0.73 11.59 29.36
CA GLN A 163 -0.97 11.88 27.93
C GLN A 163 -0.98 10.62 27.06
N LEU A 164 -0.69 9.45 27.63
CA LEU A 164 -0.76 8.18 26.92
C LEU A 164 -2.14 7.55 27.13
N LEU A 165 -2.63 6.84 26.12
CA LEU A 165 -3.86 6.07 26.27
C LEU A 165 -3.57 4.80 27.08
N MET A 166 -4.46 4.49 28.02
CA MET A 166 -4.43 3.22 28.75
C MET A 166 -4.72 2.04 27.80
N ASP A 167 -5.68 2.24 26.90
CA ASP A 167 -6.07 1.30 25.86
C ASP A 167 -6.10 1.99 24.49
N THR A 168 -5.64 1.30 23.44
CA THR A 168 -5.75 1.80 22.07
C THR A 168 -7.19 1.83 21.60
N PRO A 169 -7.55 2.72 20.65
CA PRO A 169 -8.92 2.78 20.11
C PRO A 169 -9.39 1.44 19.48
N PHE A 170 -8.45 0.61 19.03
CA PHE A 170 -8.66 -0.76 18.58
C PHE A 170 -7.43 -1.62 18.96
N PRO A 171 -7.58 -2.95 19.12
CA PRO A 171 -6.45 -3.81 19.44
C PRO A 171 -5.39 -3.78 18.31
N LEU A 172 -4.12 -3.66 18.68
CA LEU A 172 -3.03 -3.84 17.72
C LEU A 172 -2.98 -5.30 17.26
N SER A 173 -2.52 -5.51 16.03
CA SER A 173 -2.50 -6.84 15.43
C SER A 173 -1.48 -7.77 16.09
N THR A 174 -1.91 -9.02 16.34
CA THR A 174 -1.04 -10.10 16.83
C THR A 174 -0.59 -11.04 15.71
N ARG A 175 -0.93 -10.71 14.46
CA ARG A 175 -0.55 -11.52 13.29
C ARG A 175 0.96 -11.49 13.09
N SER A 176 1.49 -12.59 12.57
CA SER A 176 2.85 -12.59 12.03
C SER A 176 2.87 -11.87 10.69
N VAL A 177 3.95 -11.13 10.44
CA VAL A 177 4.22 -10.41 9.22
C VAL A 177 4.93 -11.36 8.23
N MET A 178 4.43 -11.43 7.00
CA MET A 178 4.99 -12.27 5.94
C MET A 178 6.41 -11.83 5.54
N GLU A 179 7.13 -12.70 4.84
CA GLU A 179 8.34 -12.27 4.13
C GLU A 179 7.95 -11.64 2.79
N PRO A 180 8.62 -10.56 2.35
CA PRO A 180 8.50 -10.06 0.98
C PRO A 180 8.87 -11.15 -0.03
N MET A 181 8.23 -11.11 -1.21
CA MET A 181 8.49 -12.09 -2.26
C MET A 181 8.81 -11.41 -3.58
N SER A 182 9.75 -11.96 -4.35
CA SER A 182 10.03 -11.51 -5.72
C SER A 182 8.81 -11.74 -6.60
N LEU A 183 8.24 -10.65 -7.14
CA LEU A 183 7.09 -10.73 -8.03
C LEU A 183 7.45 -11.50 -9.31
N GLU A 184 8.64 -11.27 -9.86
CA GLU A 184 9.13 -11.98 -11.05
C GLU A 184 9.23 -13.49 -10.80
N ALA A 185 9.85 -13.91 -9.69
CA ALA A 185 9.98 -15.32 -9.37
C ALA A 185 8.61 -15.99 -9.13
N TRP A 186 7.69 -15.28 -8.46
CA TRP A 186 6.32 -15.76 -8.26
C TRP A 186 5.59 -15.94 -9.59
N LEU A 187 5.68 -14.96 -10.50
CA LEU A 187 5.09 -15.03 -11.84
C LEU A 187 5.68 -16.18 -12.67
N ALA A 188 7.00 -16.37 -12.61
CA ALA A 188 7.67 -17.48 -13.30
C ALA A 188 7.21 -18.84 -12.77
N GLY A 189 7.03 -18.97 -11.45
CA GLY A 189 6.53 -20.19 -10.80
C GLY A 189 5.11 -20.58 -11.23
N HIS A 190 4.25 -19.58 -11.50
CA HIS A 190 2.85 -19.79 -11.87
C HIS A 190 2.57 -19.61 -13.37
N ARG A 191 3.62 -19.51 -14.19
CA ARG A 191 3.50 -19.17 -15.63
C ARG A 191 2.52 -20.06 -16.38
N LYS A 192 2.57 -21.37 -16.14
CA LYS A 192 1.72 -22.35 -16.86
C LYS A 192 0.24 -22.14 -16.56
N GLU A 193 -0.11 -21.92 -15.30
CA GLU A 193 -1.48 -21.67 -14.88
C GLU A 193 -2.01 -20.36 -15.46
N LEU A 194 -1.19 -19.31 -15.41
CA LEU A 194 -1.53 -18.00 -15.99
C LEU A 194 -1.71 -18.10 -17.52
N GLN A 195 -0.84 -18.80 -18.23
CA GLN A 195 -1.04 -19.04 -19.68
C GLN A 195 -2.28 -19.91 -19.96
N GLY A 196 -2.67 -20.77 -19.02
CA GLY A 196 -3.94 -21.50 -19.04
C GLY A 196 -5.17 -20.62 -18.77
N GLY A 197 -4.99 -19.34 -18.47
CA GLY A 197 -6.05 -18.37 -18.18
C GLY A 197 -6.47 -18.31 -16.72
N ALA A 198 -5.66 -18.84 -15.80
CA ALA A 198 -5.92 -18.77 -14.38
C ALA A 198 -5.88 -17.33 -13.85
N SER A 199 -6.59 -17.13 -12.74
CA SER A 199 -6.54 -15.91 -11.92
C SER A 199 -6.15 -16.33 -10.51
N LEU A 200 -5.03 -15.84 -10.01
CA LEU A 200 -4.38 -16.34 -8.81
C LEU A 200 -4.18 -15.20 -7.80
N SER A 201 -4.57 -15.42 -6.54
CA SER A 201 -4.33 -14.47 -5.45
C SER A 201 -2.89 -14.60 -4.96
N LEU A 202 -2.16 -13.47 -4.89
CA LEU A 202 -0.78 -13.44 -4.39
C LEU A 202 -0.70 -13.75 -2.89
N PHE A 203 -1.69 -13.30 -2.11
CA PHE A 203 -1.65 -13.33 -0.65
C PHE A 203 -2.73 -14.24 -0.03
N GLY A 204 -3.55 -14.90 -0.86
CA GLY A 204 -4.65 -15.76 -0.42
C GLY A 204 -5.86 -14.97 0.12
N ASP A 205 -6.68 -15.62 0.95
CA ASP A 205 -8.00 -15.08 1.37
C ASP A 205 -8.04 -14.58 2.82
N THR A 206 -6.90 -14.65 3.51
CA THR A 206 -6.78 -14.26 4.93
C THR A 206 -6.58 -12.76 5.15
N TYR A 207 -6.56 -11.98 4.08
CA TYR A 207 -6.36 -10.52 4.08
C TYR A 207 -7.60 -9.79 3.56
N GLU A 208 -7.72 -8.51 3.87
CA GLU A 208 -8.71 -7.63 3.25
C GLU A 208 -8.37 -7.40 1.77
N THR A 209 -7.09 -7.10 1.52
CA THR A 209 -6.54 -6.79 0.22
C THR A 209 -6.55 -8.01 -0.69
N GLN A 210 -7.02 -7.80 -1.91
CA GLN A 210 -6.88 -8.77 -2.99
C GLN A 210 -5.89 -8.23 -4.00
N VAL A 211 -4.77 -8.93 -4.15
CA VAL A 211 -3.83 -8.74 -5.26
C VAL A 211 -3.92 -9.98 -6.14
N ILE A 212 -4.67 -9.86 -7.24
CA ILE A 212 -4.95 -10.98 -8.14
C ILE A 212 -4.13 -10.80 -9.41
N VAL A 213 -3.36 -11.82 -9.78
CA VAL A 213 -2.72 -11.89 -11.08
C VAL A 213 -3.57 -12.69 -12.04
N HIS A 214 -3.90 -12.07 -13.16
CA HIS A 214 -4.66 -12.66 -14.24
C HIS A 214 -3.74 -12.96 -15.42
N GLY A 215 -3.89 -14.16 -15.98
CA GLY A 215 -3.36 -14.48 -17.29
C GLY A 215 -4.33 -14.11 -18.42
N GLN A 216 -4.14 -14.74 -19.60
CA GLN A 216 -5.01 -14.53 -20.75
C GLN A 216 -6.49 -14.87 -20.45
N GLY A 217 -7.42 -14.26 -21.19
CA GLY A 217 -8.84 -14.59 -21.09
C GLY A 217 -9.72 -13.37 -20.92
N ARG A 218 -10.95 -13.59 -20.45
CA ARG A 218 -11.95 -12.52 -20.32
C ARG A 218 -12.53 -12.50 -18.93
N SER A 219 -12.65 -11.29 -18.38
CA SER A 219 -13.43 -11.04 -17.17
C SER A 219 -14.56 -10.08 -17.52
N LYS A 220 -15.73 -10.31 -16.94
CA LYS A 220 -16.83 -9.36 -16.95
C LYS A 220 -17.35 -9.28 -15.53
N ASP A 221 -17.37 -8.08 -14.99
CA ASP A 221 -17.91 -7.83 -13.67
C ASP A 221 -18.99 -6.74 -13.78
N TRP A 222 -20.08 -6.95 -13.05
CA TRP A 222 -21.29 -6.17 -13.23
C TRP A 222 -21.38 -4.98 -12.28
N ARG A 223 -20.59 -4.94 -11.21
CA ARG A 223 -20.33 -3.75 -10.38
C ARG A 223 -19.56 -4.20 -9.14
N GLN A 224 -18.44 -3.55 -8.86
CA GLN A 224 -17.86 -3.59 -7.52
C GLN A 224 -18.12 -2.28 -6.80
N ASP A 225 -18.32 -2.31 -5.48
CA ASP A 225 -18.54 -1.10 -4.68
C ASP A 225 -17.23 -0.39 -4.28
N VAL A 226 -16.08 -0.93 -4.71
CA VAL A 226 -14.74 -0.39 -4.49
C VAL A 226 -13.99 -0.18 -5.80
N ASP A 227 -12.94 0.64 -5.75
CA ASP A 227 -12.05 0.83 -6.90
C ASP A 227 -11.21 -0.44 -7.12
N MET A 228 -10.82 -0.65 -8.38
CA MET A 228 -9.85 -1.67 -8.75
C MET A 228 -8.73 -1.04 -9.56
N TRP A 229 -7.48 -1.18 -9.10
CA TRP A 229 -6.32 -0.71 -9.85
C TRP A 229 -5.70 -1.86 -10.64
N LEU A 230 -5.66 -1.72 -11.97
CA LEU A 230 -5.09 -2.67 -12.91
C LEU A 230 -3.68 -2.22 -13.30
N TRP A 231 -2.75 -3.16 -13.42
CA TRP A 231 -1.42 -2.94 -13.98
C TRP A 231 -1.04 -4.06 -14.94
N GLN A 232 -0.89 -3.71 -16.22
CA GLN A 232 -0.51 -4.64 -17.28
C GLN A 232 0.98 -4.89 -17.22
N LEU A 233 1.41 -6.03 -16.68
CA LEU A 233 2.83 -6.35 -16.51
C LEU A 233 3.46 -6.86 -17.82
N GLU A 234 2.72 -7.72 -18.54
CA GLU A 234 3.19 -8.33 -19.79
C GLU A 234 2.06 -8.42 -20.82
N GLY A 235 2.40 -8.35 -22.11
CA GLY A 235 1.42 -8.42 -23.19
C GLY A 235 0.43 -7.25 -23.17
N SER A 236 -0.71 -7.43 -23.83
CA SER A 236 -1.72 -6.38 -23.96
C SER A 236 -3.10 -6.87 -23.55
N SER A 237 -3.93 -5.94 -23.09
CA SER A 237 -5.34 -6.17 -22.83
C SER A 237 -6.19 -4.97 -23.25
N VAL A 238 -7.51 -5.15 -23.26
CA VAL A 238 -8.49 -4.10 -23.54
C VAL A 238 -9.51 -4.09 -22.41
N VAL A 239 -9.63 -2.96 -21.73
CA VAL A 239 -10.67 -2.70 -20.73
C VAL A 239 -11.74 -1.85 -21.41
N THR A 240 -12.99 -2.33 -21.44
CA THR A 240 -14.12 -1.56 -21.95
C THR A 240 -14.95 -1.05 -20.78
N MET A 241 -15.06 0.26 -20.63
CA MET A 241 -15.84 0.95 -19.60
C MET A 241 -16.78 1.94 -20.28
N GLY A 242 -18.06 1.99 -19.89
CA GLY A 242 -19.03 2.93 -20.51
C GLY A 242 -19.11 2.83 -22.04
N GLY A 243 -18.88 1.63 -22.60
CA GLY A 243 -18.84 1.38 -24.04
C GLY A 243 -17.58 1.85 -24.77
N GLN A 244 -16.59 2.42 -24.06
CA GLN A 244 -15.33 2.86 -24.64
C GLN A 244 -14.21 1.85 -24.38
N PRO A 245 -13.57 1.30 -25.42
CA PRO A 245 -12.43 0.41 -25.26
C PRO A 245 -11.15 1.21 -24.96
N LEU A 246 -10.43 0.80 -23.92
CA LEU A 246 -9.15 1.35 -23.48
C LEU A 246 -8.11 0.23 -23.59
N SER A 247 -7.13 0.38 -24.48
CA SER A 247 -6.03 -0.58 -24.62
C SER A 247 -4.98 -0.34 -23.54
N LEU A 248 -4.53 -1.41 -22.90
CA LEU A 248 -3.40 -1.43 -21.96
C LEU A 248 -2.26 -2.20 -22.62
N SER A 249 -1.15 -1.50 -22.86
CA SER A 249 0.13 -2.08 -23.29
C SER A 249 0.95 -2.47 -22.05
N PRO A 250 2.08 -3.19 -22.21
CA PRO A 250 2.96 -3.46 -21.07
C PRO A 250 3.34 -2.17 -20.33
N ASP A 251 3.32 -2.24 -19.01
CA ASP A 251 3.52 -1.17 -18.04
C ASP A 251 2.38 -0.14 -17.91
N ASP A 252 1.34 -0.22 -18.74
CA ASP A 252 0.16 0.63 -18.58
C ASP A 252 -0.66 0.18 -17.36
N SER A 253 -1.11 1.14 -16.57
CA SER A 253 -2.02 0.94 -15.44
C SER A 253 -3.33 1.68 -15.67
N LEU A 254 -4.40 1.25 -15.03
CA LEU A 254 -5.72 1.87 -15.12
C LEU A 254 -6.45 1.68 -13.79
N LEU A 255 -6.92 2.77 -13.20
CA LEU A 255 -7.91 2.68 -12.15
C LEU A 255 -9.31 2.51 -12.79
N VAL A 256 -10.05 1.52 -12.29
CA VAL A 256 -11.45 1.27 -12.60
C VAL A 256 -12.23 1.75 -11.37
N PRO A 257 -12.91 2.91 -11.45
CA PRO A 257 -13.61 3.46 -10.29
C PRO A 257 -14.74 2.55 -9.82
N ALA A 258 -14.99 2.61 -8.51
CA ALA A 258 -16.12 1.97 -7.86
C ALA A 258 -17.41 2.21 -8.66
N ARG A 259 -18.23 1.17 -8.73
CA ARG A 259 -19.53 1.12 -9.39
C ARG A 259 -19.51 1.32 -10.91
N THR A 260 -18.34 1.22 -11.53
CA THR A 260 -18.20 1.23 -12.99
C THR A 260 -18.36 -0.18 -13.55
N GLU A 261 -19.28 -0.33 -14.50
CA GLU A 261 -19.36 -1.55 -15.30
C GLU A 261 -18.18 -1.64 -16.26
N TYR A 262 -17.52 -2.80 -16.30
CA TYR A 262 -16.41 -3.03 -17.20
C TYR A 262 -16.39 -4.46 -17.75
N SER A 263 -15.77 -4.62 -18.91
CA SER A 263 -15.28 -5.91 -19.38
C SER A 263 -13.81 -5.82 -19.69
N TRP A 264 -13.05 -6.87 -19.38
CA TRP A 264 -11.61 -6.90 -19.55
C TRP A 264 -11.20 -8.12 -20.36
N GLU A 265 -10.64 -7.87 -21.54
CA GLU A 265 -10.16 -8.88 -22.48
C GLU A 265 -8.63 -8.86 -22.51
N ARG A 266 -8.01 -9.95 -22.08
CA ARG A 266 -6.57 -10.11 -21.92
C ARG A 266 -6.04 -11.03 -23.00
N GLY A 267 -5.14 -10.50 -23.83
CA GLY A 267 -4.59 -11.21 -24.99
C GLY A 267 -3.74 -12.42 -24.60
N GLN A 268 -3.45 -13.27 -25.57
CA GLN A 268 -2.55 -14.42 -25.37
C GLN A 268 -1.19 -13.95 -24.85
N GLY A 269 -0.63 -14.68 -23.89
CA GLY A 269 0.67 -14.33 -23.31
C GLY A 269 0.61 -13.25 -22.23
N SER A 270 -0.52 -12.55 -22.06
CA SER A 270 -0.61 -11.41 -21.15
C SER A 270 -0.63 -11.83 -19.67
N VAL A 271 -0.10 -10.93 -18.84
CA VAL A 271 -0.11 -11.01 -17.38
C VAL A 271 -0.43 -9.63 -16.86
N ALA A 272 -1.44 -9.54 -16.00
CA ALA A 272 -1.83 -8.29 -15.38
C ALA A 272 -2.20 -8.51 -13.92
N LEU A 273 -1.92 -7.50 -13.10
CA LEU A 273 -2.22 -7.48 -11.69
C LEU A 273 -3.45 -6.59 -11.46
N ALA A 274 -4.37 -7.03 -10.60
CA ALA A 274 -5.53 -6.26 -10.15
C ALA A 274 -5.47 -6.14 -8.62
N VAL A 275 -5.54 -4.91 -8.10
CA VAL A 275 -5.56 -4.60 -6.67
C VAL A 275 -6.90 -4.03 -6.27
N MET A 276 -7.47 -4.60 -5.21
CA MET A 276 -8.71 -4.12 -4.57
C MET A 276 -8.52 -4.17 -3.06
N GLN A 277 -9.06 -3.17 -2.36
CA GLN A 277 -9.13 -3.14 -0.90
C GLN A 277 -10.55 -2.80 -0.50
N ASP A 278 -11.34 -3.86 -0.28
CA ASP A 278 -12.75 -3.75 0.08
C ASP A 278 -12.90 -3.78 1.61
N PRO A 279 -13.30 -2.67 2.27
CA PRO A 279 -13.51 -2.65 3.70
C PRO A 279 -14.55 -3.67 4.18
N ALA A 280 -15.45 -4.15 3.31
CA ALA A 280 -16.38 -5.24 3.67
C ALA A 280 -15.66 -6.58 3.89
N ARG A 281 -14.40 -6.72 3.44
CA ARG A 281 -13.54 -7.89 3.65
C ARG A 281 -12.59 -7.73 4.83
N LYS A 282 -12.67 -6.62 5.56
CA LYS A 282 -11.81 -6.32 6.69
C LYS A 282 -11.79 -7.48 7.68
N LYS A 283 -10.60 -7.85 8.12
CA LYS A 283 -10.42 -8.92 9.09
C LYS A 283 -10.47 -8.35 10.51
N PRO A 284 -10.96 -9.12 11.50
CA PRO A 284 -10.84 -8.73 12.89
C PRO A 284 -9.37 -8.47 13.26
N LEU A 285 -9.14 -7.42 14.04
CA LEU A 285 -7.86 -7.16 14.68
C LEU A 285 -7.80 -7.97 15.97
N GLY A 286 -6.70 -8.71 16.19
CA GLY A 286 -6.54 -9.63 17.31
C GLY A 286 -6.18 -11.02 16.85
#